data_AF-A0AAD8ZNX0-F1
#
_entry.id   AF-A0AAD8ZNX0-F1
#
_cell.length_a   1.000
_cell.length_b   1.000
_cell.length_c   1.000
_cell.angle_alpha   90.00
_cell.angle_beta   90.00
_cell.angle_gamma   90.00
#
_symmetry.space_group_name_H-M   'P 1'
#
loop_
_entity.id
_entity.type
_entity.pdbx_description
1 polymer ?
#
loop_
_entity_poly.entity_id
_entity_poly.type
_entity_poly.pdbx_seq_one_letter_code
_entity_poly.pdbx_strand_id
1 'polypeptide(L)'
;MEGKMEPKRVLVTGGSGLVGKAIEQIVMEEGGAREGEEWIFLSSKDADLTNAAQTRAIFKKHRPTHVIHLAAMVGGLFRHLRQNLDFWRQNVAINDNVLHTAHEFDVVKVVSCLSTCIFPDKTTYPIDETMIHNGPPHWSNSGYAYAKRMVDVHNREDKLPICNVFQDLTGTPLEVCGSGSGLRQFIYSLDLARLYLWVLREYDEVEPIILSVGEEDEISIKDVVDAIVGAFEFTGPVVYDTSKSDGQMKKTASNAKLRRYRPDFTFTPFHTVPVFPSVHLLALGPWWTARSSGLAVWRWSQSQYSPPYTCLRSAHGGLPDPLASPFGVGLRGASAALRGTGYGPPVFVCRPVPLLLSRESQGDPSRYLGCHTVQWIKMEKTNVKLFVFLFLFVITAEAEVQIHSDHFGFPFAASDMLCHGVHTQIATQVAISTSANISNIHTEDLLPIKNKVTHKSFKFNFTVCISNLFEGYNNVLQFVQTVEMYKLLGVQHIVIYNMSCGPDLEKLLQHYKREGIVEIVSWPIDKFLNPSKGWNFVEHGGDLHYYGQLVTLNECIYRNMYQSKYVLLNDIDEIIMPYKHANLPLLMEDLQQEHITVGVFLIENHIFPKTQCEETR
;
A
#
# COMPACT_ATOMS: atom_id res chain seq x y z
N MET A 1 32.60 -33.07 45.16
CA MET A 1 31.17 -32.72 45.21
C MET A 1 30.69 -32.72 43.77
N GLU A 2 29.78 -33.62 43.41
CA GLU A 2 29.16 -33.60 42.09
C GLU A 2 28.13 -32.46 42.09
N GLY A 3 28.36 -31.47 41.22
CA GLY A 3 27.38 -30.40 41.04
C GLY A 3 26.16 -30.97 40.34
N LYS A 4 24.97 -30.85 40.97
CA LYS A 4 23.72 -31.11 40.25
C LYS A 4 23.66 -30.14 39.07
N MET A 5 23.58 -30.69 37.86
CA MET A 5 23.39 -29.89 36.65
C MET A 5 21.98 -29.31 36.69
N GLU A 6 21.87 -27.98 36.75
CA GLU A 6 20.58 -27.29 36.71
C GLU A 6 19.84 -27.62 35.40
N PRO A 7 18.52 -27.92 35.43
CA PRO A 7 17.79 -28.41 34.27
C PRO A 7 17.69 -27.35 33.17
N LYS A 8 18.22 -27.67 31.99
CA LYS A 8 18.22 -26.78 30.82
C LYS A 8 16.86 -26.78 30.14
N ARG A 9 15.96 -25.90 30.60
CA ARG A 9 14.71 -25.58 29.86
C ARG A 9 15.03 -24.75 28.61
N VAL A 10 14.85 -25.34 27.43
CA VAL A 10 15.08 -24.72 26.11
C VAL A 10 13.75 -24.40 25.43
N LEU A 11 13.50 -23.12 25.18
CA LEU A 11 12.27 -22.64 24.54
C LEU A 11 12.51 -22.32 23.06
N VAL A 12 11.83 -23.03 22.16
CA VAL A 12 11.96 -22.86 20.70
C VAL A 12 10.75 -22.08 20.18
N THR A 13 10.90 -20.78 20.03
CA THR A 13 9.87 -19.94 19.38
C THR A 13 9.85 -20.23 17.88
N GLY A 14 8.66 -20.39 17.29
CA GLY A 14 8.54 -20.81 15.88
C GLY A 14 8.80 -22.30 15.66
N GLY A 15 8.67 -23.12 16.72
CA GLY A 15 8.83 -24.58 16.70
C GLY A 15 7.95 -25.31 15.67
N SER A 16 6.82 -24.72 15.29
CA SER A 16 5.97 -25.27 14.21
C SER A 16 6.45 -24.97 12.78
N GLY A 17 7.55 -24.23 12.61
CA GLY A 17 8.19 -23.95 11.31
C GLY A 17 9.18 -25.05 10.91
N LEU A 18 9.74 -24.95 9.70
CA LEU A 18 10.59 -26.00 9.11
C LEU A 18 11.84 -26.34 9.96
N VAL A 19 12.59 -25.34 10.43
CA VAL A 19 13.74 -25.60 11.34
C VAL A 19 13.30 -25.95 12.75
N GLY A 20 12.16 -25.45 13.22
CA GLY A 20 11.56 -25.86 14.48
C GLY A 20 11.28 -27.36 14.51
N LYS A 21 10.63 -27.87 13.45
CA LYS A 21 10.35 -29.29 13.25
C LYS A 21 11.62 -30.14 13.03
N ALA A 22 12.62 -29.62 12.34
CA ALA A 22 13.91 -30.30 12.21
C ALA A 22 14.66 -30.46 13.55
N ILE A 23 14.65 -29.43 14.40
CA ILE A 23 15.20 -29.50 15.76
C ILE A 23 14.37 -30.47 16.62
N GLU A 24 13.03 -30.41 16.54
CA GLU A 24 12.13 -31.32 17.26
C GLU A 24 12.38 -32.79 16.87
N GLN A 25 12.49 -33.11 15.58
CA GLN A 25 12.84 -34.45 15.10
C GLN A 25 14.17 -34.92 15.68
N ILE A 26 15.24 -34.11 15.59
CA ILE A 26 16.56 -34.54 16.07
C ILE A 26 16.56 -34.72 17.59
N VAL A 27 15.90 -33.84 18.33
CA VAL A 27 15.83 -33.89 19.80
C VAL A 27 14.97 -35.06 20.30
N MET A 28 13.78 -35.27 19.72
CA MET A 28 12.76 -36.19 20.21
C MET A 28 12.77 -37.57 19.54
N GLU A 29 13.17 -37.65 18.27
CA GLU A 29 13.08 -38.87 17.44
C GLU A 29 14.47 -39.48 17.16
N GLU A 30 15.48 -38.65 16.86
CA GLU A 30 16.88 -39.11 16.65
C GLU A 30 17.69 -39.19 17.96
N GLY A 31 17.07 -38.94 19.13
CA GLY A 31 17.71 -39.05 20.44
C GLY A 31 18.74 -37.97 20.78
N GLY A 32 18.67 -36.81 20.11
CA GLY A 32 19.63 -35.70 20.24
C GLY A 32 19.49 -34.83 21.49
N ALA A 33 18.49 -35.07 22.35
CA ALA A 33 18.37 -34.48 23.68
C ALA A 33 19.50 -34.96 24.61
N ARG A 34 20.11 -34.06 25.39
CA ARG A 34 21.03 -34.45 26.49
C ARG A 34 20.25 -34.60 27.79
N GLU A 35 20.72 -35.46 28.70
CA GLU A 35 20.11 -35.63 30.02
C GLU A 35 20.03 -34.29 30.77
N GLY A 36 18.87 -33.99 31.36
CA GLY A 36 18.61 -32.71 32.03
C GLY A 36 18.17 -31.56 31.12
N GLU A 37 18.03 -31.77 29.80
CA GLU A 37 17.38 -30.80 28.91
C GLU A 37 15.85 -31.03 28.82
N GLU A 38 15.06 -29.96 28.95
CA GLU A 38 13.61 -29.95 28.71
C GLU A 38 13.32 -29.04 27.52
N TRP A 39 12.65 -29.57 26.48
CA TRP A 39 12.49 -28.90 25.19
C TRP A 39 11.04 -28.50 24.92
N ILE A 40 10.81 -27.21 24.65
CA ILE A 40 9.47 -26.61 24.60
C ILE A 40 9.30 -25.87 23.26
N PHE A 41 8.56 -26.48 22.33
CA PHE A 41 8.32 -25.93 21.00
C PHE A 41 7.03 -25.12 20.95
N LEU A 42 7.11 -23.84 20.53
CA LEU A 42 5.97 -22.92 20.49
C LEU A 42 5.52 -22.58 19.06
N SER A 43 4.21 -22.42 18.89
CA SER A 43 3.56 -21.90 17.70
C SER A 43 2.81 -20.59 17.99
N SER A 44 2.27 -19.93 16.96
CA SER A 44 1.38 -18.78 17.11
C SER A 44 0.01 -19.10 17.72
N LYS A 45 -0.27 -20.38 18.05
CA LYS A 45 -1.44 -20.79 18.85
C LYS A 45 -1.18 -20.69 20.35
N ASP A 46 0.10 -20.66 20.75
CA ASP A 46 0.52 -20.68 22.16
C ASP A 46 0.69 -19.25 22.71
N ALA A 47 1.19 -18.34 21.86
CA ALA A 47 1.14 -16.88 22.04
C ALA A 47 1.35 -16.14 20.72
N ASP A 48 0.73 -14.96 20.60
CA ASP A 48 1.12 -13.96 19.62
C ASP A 48 2.35 -13.19 20.14
N LEU A 49 3.51 -13.42 19.52
CA LEU A 49 4.78 -12.79 19.90
C LEU A 49 4.89 -11.33 19.45
N THR A 50 3.94 -10.79 18.66
CA THR A 50 3.84 -9.32 18.48
C THR A 50 3.31 -8.63 19.74
N ASN A 51 2.70 -9.39 20.67
CA ASN A 51 2.13 -8.90 21.91
C ASN A 51 3.07 -9.14 23.12
N ALA A 52 3.57 -8.05 23.71
CA ALA A 52 4.46 -8.08 24.87
C ALA A 52 3.88 -8.86 26.06
N ALA A 53 2.58 -8.68 26.36
CA ALA A 53 1.94 -9.31 27.51
C ALA A 53 1.79 -10.83 27.33
N GLN A 54 1.48 -11.30 26.11
CA GLN A 54 1.44 -12.74 25.80
C GLN A 54 2.84 -13.37 25.84
N THR A 55 3.83 -12.68 25.28
CA THR A 55 5.24 -13.11 25.32
C THR A 55 5.72 -13.27 26.77
N ARG A 56 5.48 -12.25 27.61
CA ARG A 56 5.80 -12.29 29.05
C ARG A 56 5.05 -13.39 29.80
N ALA A 57 3.80 -13.68 29.44
CA ALA A 57 3.04 -14.77 30.04
C ALA A 57 3.64 -16.16 29.73
N ILE A 58 4.14 -16.37 28.51
CA ILE A 58 4.84 -17.60 28.10
C ILE A 58 6.15 -17.79 28.87
N PHE A 59 6.99 -16.76 28.96
CA PHE A 59 8.24 -16.84 29.74
C PHE A 59 7.96 -17.04 31.24
N LYS A 60 6.91 -16.42 31.78
CA LYS A 60 6.46 -16.65 33.15
C LYS A 60 5.97 -18.08 33.41
N LYS A 61 5.28 -18.69 32.43
CA LYS A 61 4.78 -20.08 32.49
C LYS A 61 5.91 -21.10 32.44
N HIS A 62 6.85 -20.94 31.52
CA HIS A 62 7.86 -21.96 31.19
C HIS A 62 9.25 -21.72 31.80
N ARG A 63 9.53 -20.49 32.28
CA ARG A 63 10.81 -20.09 32.92
C ARG A 63 12.04 -20.64 32.16
N PRO A 64 12.21 -20.33 30.87
CA PRO A 64 13.32 -20.85 30.08
C PRO A 64 14.67 -20.48 30.70
N THR A 65 15.65 -21.36 30.53
CA THR A 65 17.06 -21.06 30.81
C THR A 65 17.81 -20.76 29.51
N HIS A 66 17.34 -21.29 28.39
CA HIS A 66 17.87 -21.03 27.05
C HIS A 66 16.70 -20.80 26.07
N VAL A 67 16.91 -20.01 25.01
CA VAL A 67 15.90 -19.75 23.97
C VAL A 67 16.51 -19.95 22.58
N ILE A 68 15.81 -20.66 21.69
CA ILE A 68 16.05 -20.60 20.25
C ILE A 68 14.96 -19.75 19.61
N HIS A 69 15.35 -18.65 18.96
CA HIS A 69 14.46 -17.67 18.39
C HIS A 69 14.34 -17.81 16.87
N LEU A 70 13.45 -18.70 16.42
CA LEU A 70 13.13 -18.94 15.01
C LEU A 70 11.85 -18.20 14.55
N ALA A 71 11.05 -17.67 15.48
CA ALA A 71 9.80 -16.98 15.15
C ALA A 71 10.08 -15.68 14.37
N ALA A 72 9.40 -15.53 13.23
CA ALA A 72 9.46 -14.34 12.39
C ALA A 72 8.21 -14.25 11.51
N MET A 73 7.81 -13.03 11.14
CA MET A 73 6.88 -12.84 10.02
C MET A 73 7.68 -13.01 8.72
N VAL A 74 7.41 -14.08 7.97
CA VAL A 74 8.10 -14.46 6.72
C VAL A 74 7.14 -14.58 5.53
N GLY A 75 7.69 -14.55 4.31
CA GLY A 75 6.96 -14.81 3.07
C GLY A 75 7.91 -14.91 1.87
N GLY A 76 7.38 -15.14 0.67
CA GLY A 76 8.18 -15.02 -0.55
C GLY A 76 8.44 -13.58 -0.96
N LEU A 77 9.39 -13.41 -1.88
CA LEU A 77 9.83 -12.13 -2.42
C LEU A 77 8.67 -11.17 -2.77
N PHE A 78 7.67 -11.66 -3.51
CA PHE A 78 6.52 -10.85 -3.93
C PHE A 78 5.62 -10.39 -2.78
N ARG A 79 5.67 -11.04 -1.61
CA ARG A 79 5.00 -10.58 -0.39
C ARG A 79 5.86 -9.53 0.33
N HIS A 80 7.16 -9.78 0.48
CA HIS A 80 8.11 -8.81 1.05
C HIS A 80 8.04 -7.47 0.31
N LEU A 81 8.09 -7.49 -1.03
CA LEU A 81 7.95 -6.32 -1.90
C LEU A 81 6.70 -5.48 -1.60
N ARG A 82 5.55 -6.12 -1.31
CA ARG A 82 4.26 -5.45 -1.12
C ARG A 82 4.01 -4.98 0.32
N GLN A 83 4.73 -5.51 1.31
CA GLN A 83 4.41 -5.34 2.74
C GLN A 83 5.62 -4.93 3.60
N ASN A 84 6.62 -4.24 3.04
CA ASN A 84 7.87 -3.92 3.76
C ASN A 84 7.64 -3.23 5.13
N LEU A 85 6.64 -2.37 5.27
CA LEU A 85 6.30 -1.75 6.57
C LEU A 85 5.76 -2.75 7.60
N ASP A 86 4.91 -3.70 7.19
CA ASP A 86 4.40 -4.76 8.07
C ASP A 86 5.53 -5.68 8.50
N PHE A 87 6.38 -6.09 7.55
CA PHE A 87 7.55 -6.93 7.81
C PHE A 87 8.54 -6.26 8.75
N TRP A 88 8.74 -4.94 8.65
CA TRP A 88 9.51 -4.18 9.64
C TRP A 88 8.83 -4.21 11.01
N ARG A 89 7.61 -3.67 11.12
CA ARG A 89 6.92 -3.49 12.41
C ARG A 89 6.68 -4.80 13.16
N GLN A 90 6.23 -5.85 12.48
CA GLN A 90 5.93 -7.13 13.12
C GLN A 90 7.19 -7.88 13.56
N ASN A 91 8.25 -7.90 12.72
CA ASN A 91 9.50 -8.55 13.15
C ASN A 91 10.22 -7.75 14.23
N VAL A 92 10.25 -6.40 14.17
CA VAL A 92 10.80 -5.59 15.27
C VAL A 92 10.06 -5.88 16.57
N ALA A 93 8.72 -5.88 16.57
CA ALA A 93 7.93 -6.22 17.76
C ALA A 93 8.18 -7.65 18.27
N ILE A 94 8.24 -8.64 17.38
CA ILE A 94 8.54 -10.05 17.75
C ILE A 94 9.93 -10.18 18.35
N ASN A 95 10.95 -9.61 17.70
CA ASN A 95 12.33 -9.68 18.13
C ASN A 95 12.49 -8.98 19.49
N ASP A 96 12.01 -7.74 19.62
CA ASP A 96 12.10 -6.92 20.84
C ASP A 96 11.37 -7.58 22.02
N ASN A 97 10.12 -8.02 21.83
CA ASN A 97 9.37 -8.74 22.86
C ASN A 97 10.13 -9.99 23.34
N VAL A 98 10.69 -10.80 22.44
CA VAL A 98 11.37 -12.06 22.80
C VAL A 98 12.72 -11.81 23.47
N LEU A 99 13.54 -10.89 22.95
CA LEU A 99 14.87 -10.58 23.50
C LEU A 99 14.75 -9.87 24.85
N HIS A 100 13.92 -8.82 24.95
CA HIS A 100 13.70 -8.10 26.21
C HIS A 100 13.09 -9.01 27.28
N THR A 101 12.12 -9.88 26.93
CA THR A 101 11.58 -10.84 27.89
C THR A 101 12.60 -11.91 28.29
N ALA A 102 13.57 -12.27 27.43
CA ALA A 102 14.65 -13.16 27.80
C ALA A 102 15.58 -12.53 28.85
N HIS A 103 15.94 -11.25 28.66
CA HIS A 103 16.67 -10.46 29.66
C HIS A 103 15.89 -10.29 30.96
N GLU A 104 14.59 -9.98 30.92
CA GLU A 104 13.73 -9.86 32.12
C GLU A 104 13.55 -11.16 32.94
N PHE A 105 13.93 -12.32 32.39
CA PHE A 105 13.76 -13.63 33.01
C PHE A 105 15.07 -14.38 33.27
N ASP A 106 16.21 -13.68 33.22
CA ASP A 106 17.55 -14.22 33.48
C ASP A 106 17.91 -15.43 32.57
N VAL A 107 17.50 -15.37 31.30
CA VAL A 107 17.81 -16.43 30.32
C VAL A 107 19.31 -16.47 30.05
N VAL A 108 19.94 -17.62 30.34
CA VAL A 108 21.40 -17.83 30.27
C VAL A 108 21.95 -17.64 28.86
N LYS A 109 21.20 -18.02 27.82
CA LYS A 109 21.64 -17.94 26.42
C LYS A 109 20.46 -17.88 25.45
N VAL A 110 20.58 -17.04 24.42
CA VAL A 110 19.59 -16.94 23.34
C VAL A 110 20.29 -17.22 22.00
N VAL A 111 19.64 -17.91 21.06
CA VAL A 111 20.16 -18.16 19.71
C VAL A 111 19.12 -17.73 18.69
N SER A 112 19.35 -16.62 18.01
CA SER A 112 18.38 -15.96 17.12
C SER A 112 18.64 -16.24 15.63
N CYS A 113 17.56 -16.38 14.86
CA CYS A 113 17.62 -16.60 13.42
C CYS A 113 17.65 -15.27 12.63
N LEU A 114 18.79 -15.01 11.99
CA LEU A 114 19.04 -14.01 10.95
C LEU A 114 18.79 -14.57 9.55
N SER A 115 19.14 -13.84 8.49
CA SER A 115 19.01 -14.30 7.10
C SER A 115 20.06 -13.70 6.19
N THR A 116 20.59 -14.45 5.21
CA THR A 116 21.56 -13.87 4.26
C THR A 116 20.93 -12.79 3.36
N CYS A 117 19.61 -12.66 3.34
CA CYS A 117 18.93 -11.51 2.74
C CYS A 117 19.07 -10.18 3.52
N ILE A 118 19.78 -10.16 4.67
CA ILE A 118 20.12 -8.92 5.39
C ILE A 118 21.43 -8.26 4.93
N PHE A 119 22.30 -8.97 4.22
CA PHE A 119 23.61 -8.43 3.82
C PHE A 119 23.47 -7.27 2.80
N PRO A 120 24.49 -6.41 2.66
CA PRO A 120 24.45 -5.29 1.71
C PRO A 120 24.20 -5.75 0.27
N ASP A 121 23.41 -4.98 -0.48
CA ASP A 121 23.12 -5.25 -1.90
C ASP A 121 24.39 -5.20 -2.76
N LYS A 122 25.17 -4.13 -2.55
CA LYS A 122 26.44 -3.87 -3.20
C LYS A 122 27.56 -4.27 -2.25
N THR A 123 28.02 -5.51 -2.39
CA THR A 123 29.04 -6.14 -1.54
C THR A 123 30.11 -6.83 -2.40
N THR A 124 31.30 -7.03 -1.83
CA THR A 124 32.23 -8.06 -2.32
C THR A 124 31.74 -9.46 -1.95
N TYR A 125 32.28 -10.48 -2.63
CA TYR A 125 32.02 -11.89 -2.36
C TYR A 125 33.35 -12.63 -2.13
N PRO A 126 33.38 -13.68 -1.29
CA PRO A 126 32.27 -14.14 -0.45
C PRO A 126 31.93 -13.13 0.66
N ILE A 127 30.73 -13.28 1.24
CA ILE A 127 30.25 -12.42 2.33
C ILE A 127 30.52 -13.14 3.67
N ASP A 128 31.12 -12.45 4.63
CA ASP A 128 31.36 -12.96 6.00
C ASP A 128 30.55 -12.19 7.07
N GLU A 129 30.60 -12.67 8.31
CA GLU A 129 29.81 -12.13 9.43
C GLU A 129 30.16 -10.69 9.82
N THR A 130 31.33 -10.18 9.44
CA THR A 130 31.72 -8.77 9.69
C THR A 130 30.99 -7.81 8.75
N MET A 131 30.46 -8.30 7.61
CA MET A 131 29.95 -7.49 6.51
C MET A 131 28.48 -7.07 6.67
N ILE A 132 27.78 -7.53 7.71
CA ILE A 132 26.32 -7.38 7.90
C ILE A 132 25.83 -5.94 7.72
N HIS A 133 26.56 -4.97 8.28
CA HIS A 133 26.13 -3.56 8.34
C HIS A 133 26.80 -2.68 7.28
N ASN A 134 27.66 -3.23 6.42
CA ASN A 134 28.55 -2.49 5.51
C ASN A 134 27.83 -1.98 4.24
N GLY A 135 26.72 -1.25 4.41
CA GLY A 135 25.87 -0.72 3.36
C GLY A 135 24.42 -1.24 3.43
N PRO A 136 23.48 -0.63 2.67
CA PRO A 136 22.06 -0.98 2.73
C PRO A 136 21.77 -2.36 2.11
N PRO A 137 20.80 -3.13 2.65
CA PRO A 137 20.34 -4.38 2.06
C PRO A 137 19.54 -4.12 0.77
N HIS A 138 19.30 -5.17 -0.02
CA HIS A 138 18.50 -5.05 -1.24
C HIS A 138 17.08 -4.53 -0.93
N TRP A 139 16.64 -3.54 -1.72
CA TRP A 139 15.44 -2.74 -1.46
C TRP A 139 14.16 -3.57 -1.35
N SER A 140 14.06 -4.68 -2.10
CA SER A 140 12.83 -5.49 -2.21
C SER A 140 12.32 -6.08 -0.90
N ASN A 141 13.25 -6.41 0.02
CA ASN A 141 12.96 -7.00 1.33
C ASN A 141 13.50 -6.13 2.49
N SER A 142 13.81 -4.86 2.21
CA SER A 142 14.45 -3.90 3.12
C SER A 142 13.83 -3.86 4.53
N GLY A 143 12.50 -3.90 4.65
CA GLY A 143 11.82 -3.87 5.95
C GLY A 143 12.07 -5.13 6.80
N TYR A 144 12.08 -6.30 6.18
CA TYR A 144 12.49 -7.55 6.84
C TYR A 144 14.00 -7.56 7.13
N ALA A 145 14.80 -7.11 6.16
CA ALA A 145 16.25 -7.10 6.25
C ALA A 145 16.77 -6.26 7.42
N TYR A 146 16.31 -5.01 7.53
CA TYR A 146 16.66 -4.15 8.66
C TYR A 146 16.10 -4.69 9.97
N ALA A 147 14.87 -5.22 10.01
CA ALA A 147 14.31 -5.77 11.25
C ALA A 147 15.15 -6.94 11.81
N LYS A 148 15.74 -7.76 10.93
CA LYS A 148 16.69 -8.80 11.32
C LYS A 148 18.10 -8.26 11.61
N ARG A 149 18.59 -7.20 10.94
CA ARG A 149 19.82 -6.50 11.37
C ARG A 149 19.72 -5.94 12.79
N MET A 150 18.54 -5.46 13.20
CA MET A 150 18.34 -4.91 14.55
C MET A 150 18.44 -5.98 15.66
N VAL A 151 18.27 -7.28 15.34
CA VAL A 151 18.62 -8.36 16.28
C VAL A 151 20.12 -8.35 16.57
N ASP A 152 20.95 -8.25 15.54
CA ASP A 152 22.41 -8.17 15.70
C ASP A 152 22.87 -6.93 16.46
N VAL A 153 22.14 -5.80 16.34
CA VAL A 153 22.39 -4.61 17.18
C VAL A 153 21.97 -4.87 18.63
N HIS A 154 20.75 -5.38 18.87
CA HIS A 154 20.24 -5.68 20.22
C HIS A 154 21.17 -6.64 20.98
N ASN A 155 21.67 -7.68 20.30
CA ASN A 155 22.59 -8.66 20.87
C ASN A 155 23.96 -8.09 21.27
N ARG A 156 24.43 -7.00 20.62
CA ARG A 156 25.71 -6.33 20.93
C ARG A 156 25.60 -5.38 22.12
N GLU A 157 24.41 -4.82 22.36
CA GLU A 157 24.14 -3.91 23.48
C GLU A 157 23.67 -4.65 24.75
N ASP A 158 23.04 -5.81 24.60
CA ASP A 158 22.75 -6.73 25.71
C ASP A 158 24.03 -7.44 26.20
N LYS A 159 24.05 -7.83 27.47
CA LYS A 159 25.13 -8.57 28.14
C LYS A 159 24.88 -10.08 28.19
N LEU A 160 23.71 -10.55 27.78
CA LEU A 160 23.47 -11.96 27.55
C LEU A 160 24.34 -12.47 26.38
N PRO A 161 24.84 -13.73 26.42
CA PRO A 161 25.43 -14.35 25.24
C PRO A 161 24.29 -14.67 24.26
N ILE A 162 24.06 -13.78 23.30
CA ILE A 162 23.05 -13.96 22.25
C ILE A 162 23.73 -14.22 20.90
N CYS A 163 23.68 -15.48 20.46
CA CYS A 163 24.27 -15.92 19.21
C CYS A 163 23.29 -15.73 18.04
N ASN A 164 23.81 -15.56 16.83
CA ASN A 164 23.02 -15.29 15.62
C ASN A 164 23.35 -16.29 14.50
N VAL A 165 22.32 -16.83 13.84
CA VAL A 165 22.41 -17.89 12.83
C VAL A 165 21.62 -17.52 11.57
N PHE A 166 22.19 -17.63 10.38
CA PHE A 166 21.55 -17.21 9.12
C PHE A 166 20.67 -18.30 8.45
N GLN A 167 19.50 -17.93 7.92
CA GLN A 167 18.58 -18.83 7.19
C GLN A 167 17.67 -18.10 6.16
N ASP A 168 16.99 -18.83 5.25
CA ASP A 168 15.81 -18.37 4.49
C ASP A 168 14.69 -19.45 4.51
N LEU A 169 13.45 -19.13 4.09
CA LEU A 169 12.25 -20.00 4.28
C LEU A 169 11.16 -19.85 3.18
N THR A 170 11.21 -20.64 2.10
CA THR A 170 10.12 -20.69 1.08
C THR A 170 10.02 -22.03 0.30
N GLY A 171 8.88 -22.31 -0.38
CA GLY A 171 8.69 -23.45 -1.34
C GLY A 171 7.28 -23.46 -2.01
N THR A 172 7.02 -23.86 -3.29
CA THR A 172 5.65 -24.00 -3.93
C THR A 172 5.60 -24.83 -5.24
N PRO A 173 4.64 -24.72 -6.24
CA PRO A 173 4.67 -25.59 -7.40
C PRO A 173 5.48 -24.99 -8.55
N LEU A 174 5.62 -25.78 -9.61
CA LEU A 174 6.68 -25.64 -10.61
C LEU A 174 6.34 -24.63 -11.74
N GLU A 175 6.27 -23.34 -11.40
CA GLU A 175 6.50 -22.25 -12.37
C GLU A 175 7.81 -21.56 -11.97
N VAL A 176 8.89 -21.76 -12.75
CA VAL A 176 10.21 -21.22 -12.39
C VAL A 176 10.27 -19.76 -12.78
N CYS A 177 10.25 -18.87 -11.78
CA CYS A 177 10.34 -17.43 -11.99
C CYS A 177 11.79 -17.03 -12.28
N GLY A 178 12.04 -16.31 -13.38
CA GLY A 178 13.39 -15.93 -13.83
C GLY A 178 14.01 -16.92 -14.82
N SER A 179 15.26 -16.62 -15.23
CA SER A 179 16.08 -17.47 -16.10
C SER A 179 16.58 -18.74 -15.40
N GLY A 180 16.52 -18.82 -14.07
CA GLY A 180 17.06 -19.95 -13.29
C GLY A 180 18.59 -19.96 -13.16
N SER A 181 19.27 -18.92 -13.63
CA SER A 181 20.74 -18.82 -13.65
C SER A 181 21.36 -18.31 -12.35
N GLY A 182 20.55 -17.83 -11.40
CA GLY A 182 21.03 -17.41 -10.08
C GLY A 182 21.60 -18.58 -9.27
N LEU A 183 22.78 -18.36 -8.69
CA LEU A 183 23.46 -19.34 -7.81
C LEU A 183 23.07 -19.14 -6.35
N ARG A 184 22.89 -20.24 -5.63
CA ARG A 184 22.54 -20.27 -4.21
C ARG A 184 23.28 -21.42 -3.53
N GLN A 185 23.74 -21.20 -2.30
CA GLN A 185 24.03 -22.31 -1.39
C GLN A 185 22.71 -22.87 -0.86
N PHE A 186 22.67 -24.17 -0.60
CA PHE A 186 21.52 -24.86 -0.01
C PHE A 186 21.97 -25.63 1.24
N ILE A 187 21.18 -25.60 2.30
CA ILE A 187 21.43 -26.39 3.51
C ILE A 187 20.21 -27.26 3.83
N TYR A 188 20.47 -28.51 4.22
CA TYR A 188 19.43 -29.45 4.63
C TYR A 188 18.95 -29.12 6.05
N SER A 189 17.64 -29.13 6.28
CA SER A 189 17.06 -28.64 7.54
C SER A 189 17.52 -29.43 8.77
N LEU A 190 17.77 -30.74 8.63
CA LEU A 190 18.32 -31.57 9.72
C LEU A 190 19.79 -31.22 10.02
N ASP A 191 20.60 -30.89 9.02
CA ASP A 191 22.00 -30.50 9.25
C ASP A 191 22.09 -29.11 9.89
N LEU A 192 21.26 -28.17 9.43
CA LEU A 192 21.09 -26.89 10.11
C LEU A 192 20.61 -27.07 11.56
N ALA A 193 19.69 -27.99 11.83
CA ALA A 193 19.24 -28.30 13.18
C ALA A 193 20.37 -28.92 14.06
N ARG A 194 21.18 -29.84 13.51
CA ARG A 194 22.38 -30.38 14.18
C ARG A 194 23.37 -29.26 14.53
N LEU A 195 23.56 -28.29 13.64
CA LEU A 195 24.39 -27.12 13.88
C LEU A 195 23.75 -26.13 14.88
N TYR A 196 22.43 -25.94 14.89
CA TYR A 196 21.73 -25.14 15.91
C TYR A 196 21.90 -25.74 17.32
N LEU A 197 21.80 -27.06 17.45
CA LEU A 197 22.05 -27.75 18.72
C LEU A 197 23.51 -27.55 19.17
N TRP A 198 24.46 -27.59 18.24
CA TRP A 198 25.86 -27.29 18.51
C TRP A 198 26.04 -25.82 18.96
N VAL A 199 25.51 -24.83 18.23
CA VAL A 199 25.62 -23.41 18.57
C VAL A 199 25.06 -23.13 19.98
N LEU A 200 23.88 -23.66 20.28
CA LEU A 200 23.26 -23.54 21.61
C LEU A 200 24.16 -24.06 22.74
N ARG A 201 24.86 -25.19 22.50
CA ARG A 201 25.60 -25.92 23.53
C ARG A 201 27.07 -25.53 23.66
N GLU A 202 27.71 -25.03 22.59
CA GLU A 202 29.18 -25.00 22.46
C GLU A 202 29.75 -23.72 21.77
N TYR A 203 28.93 -22.83 21.18
CA TYR A 203 29.40 -21.58 20.56
C TYR A 203 28.98 -20.36 21.40
N ASP A 204 29.92 -19.68 22.04
CA ASP A 204 29.63 -18.63 23.04
C ASP A 204 30.02 -17.20 22.59
N GLU A 205 30.29 -16.98 21.30
CA GLU A 205 30.47 -15.63 20.75
C GLU A 205 29.12 -14.90 20.56
N VAL A 206 29.13 -13.58 20.76
CA VAL A 206 28.02 -12.68 20.40
C VAL A 206 28.00 -12.37 18.89
N GLU A 207 29.16 -12.39 18.23
CA GLU A 207 29.20 -12.23 16.77
C GLU A 207 28.46 -13.41 16.10
N PRO A 208 27.66 -13.16 15.04
CA PRO A 208 26.99 -14.20 14.29
C PRO A 208 27.91 -15.30 13.75
N ILE A 209 27.30 -16.39 13.29
CA ILE A 209 27.97 -17.45 12.54
C ILE A 209 27.14 -17.90 11.32
N ILE A 210 27.80 -17.99 10.15
CA ILE A 210 27.23 -18.50 8.91
C ILE A 210 27.20 -20.03 8.96
N LEU A 211 25.98 -20.57 9.02
CA LEU A 211 25.72 -22.01 8.92
C LEU A 211 25.35 -22.35 7.47
N SER A 212 26.37 -22.51 6.63
CA SER A 212 26.24 -22.80 5.19
C SER A 212 27.19 -23.91 4.73
N VAL A 213 26.83 -24.56 3.62
CA VAL A 213 27.72 -25.38 2.80
C VAL A 213 28.87 -24.53 2.22
N GLY A 214 29.83 -25.14 1.52
CA GLY A 214 30.96 -24.45 0.91
C GLY A 214 30.57 -23.37 -0.10
N GLU A 215 31.56 -22.61 -0.55
CA GLU A 215 31.42 -21.69 -1.69
C GLU A 215 31.51 -22.48 -3.01
N GLU A 216 32.24 -23.59 -2.96
CA GLU A 216 32.31 -24.68 -3.92
C GLU A 216 30.98 -25.46 -4.09
N ASP A 217 30.09 -25.39 -3.09
CA ASP A 217 28.78 -26.05 -3.06
C ASP A 217 27.64 -25.12 -3.53
N GLU A 218 27.93 -24.06 -4.30
CA GLU A 218 26.89 -23.23 -4.94
C GLU A 218 26.21 -23.97 -6.10
N ILE A 219 24.88 -24.06 -6.06
CA ILE A 219 24.04 -24.75 -7.05
C ILE A 219 23.10 -23.72 -7.71
N SER A 220 22.84 -23.84 -9.02
CA SER A 220 21.90 -22.90 -9.68
C SER A 220 20.45 -23.27 -9.42
N ILE A 221 19.54 -22.28 -9.54
CA ILE A 221 18.10 -22.54 -9.49
C ILE A 221 17.68 -23.56 -10.57
N LYS A 222 18.33 -23.58 -11.72
CA LYS A 222 18.13 -24.62 -12.74
C LYS A 222 18.52 -26.01 -12.24
N ASP A 223 19.72 -26.20 -11.70
CA ASP A 223 20.17 -27.53 -11.26
C ASP A 223 19.30 -28.08 -10.12
N VAL A 224 18.77 -27.18 -9.28
CA VAL A 224 17.77 -27.49 -8.25
C VAL A 224 16.44 -27.93 -8.86
N VAL A 225 15.96 -27.24 -9.89
CA VAL A 225 14.75 -27.63 -10.63
C VAL A 225 14.95 -28.98 -11.32
N ASP A 226 16.09 -29.19 -11.98
CA ASP A 226 16.41 -30.44 -12.69
C ASP A 226 16.54 -31.62 -11.69
N ALA A 227 17.09 -31.39 -10.48
CA ALA A 227 17.11 -32.37 -9.40
C ALA A 227 15.71 -32.69 -8.83
N ILE A 228 14.85 -31.68 -8.66
CA ILE A 228 13.45 -31.86 -8.22
C ILE A 228 12.66 -32.63 -9.29
N VAL A 229 12.83 -32.29 -10.57
CA VAL A 229 12.19 -32.96 -11.72
C VAL A 229 12.60 -34.44 -11.78
N GLY A 230 13.90 -34.73 -11.60
CA GLY A 230 14.39 -36.11 -11.49
C GLY A 230 13.80 -36.88 -10.31
N ALA A 231 13.76 -36.27 -9.12
CA ALA A 231 13.26 -36.92 -7.90
C ALA A 231 11.73 -37.13 -7.85
N PHE A 232 10.96 -36.38 -8.63
CA PHE A 232 9.52 -36.59 -8.83
C PHE A 232 9.17 -37.40 -10.08
N GLU A 233 10.17 -37.93 -10.82
CA GLU A 233 10.01 -38.60 -12.12
C GLU A 233 9.17 -37.76 -13.12
N PHE A 234 9.28 -36.44 -13.05
CA PHE A 234 8.40 -35.52 -13.76
C PHE A 234 8.77 -35.43 -15.25
N THR A 235 7.84 -35.86 -16.11
CA THR A 235 8.02 -35.93 -17.57
C THR A 235 7.37 -34.77 -18.34
N GLY A 236 6.80 -33.79 -17.64
CA GLY A 236 6.20 -32.61 -18.25
C GLY A 236 7.22 -31.54 -18.65
N PRO A 237 6.84 -30.56 -19.50
CA PRO A 237 7.73 -29.46 -19.87
C PRO A 237 7.97 -28.52 -18.68
N VAL A 238 9.25 -28.25 -18.38
CA VAL A 238 9.67 -27.23 -17.42
C VAL A 238 9.71 -25.88 -18.13
N VAL A 239 8.98 -24.88 -17.62
CA VAL A 239 8.92 -23.52 -18.18
C VAL A 239 9.56 -22.52 -17.22
N TYR A 240 10.47 -21.72 -17.77
CA TYR A 240 11.17 -20.64 -17.08
C TYR A 240 10.56 -19.30 -17.51
N ASP A 241 9.89 -18.61 -16.60
CA ASP A 241 9.23 -17.33 -16.85
C ASP A 241 10.23 -16.17 -16.69
N THR A 242 10.90 -15.86 -17.80
CA THR A 242 11.84 -14.74 -17.93
C THR A 242 11.18 -13.35 -17.94
N SER A 243 9.85 -13.25 -17.82
CA SER A 243 9.19 -11.96 -17.54
C SER A 243 9.33 -11.53 -16.07
N LYS A 244 9.64 -12.49 -15.19
CA LYS A 244 9.94 -12.27 -13.76
C LYS A 244 11.46 -12.16 -13.58
N SER A 245 11.90 -11.31 -12.65
CA SER A 245 13.33 -11.05 -12.40
C SER A 245 14.01 -12.19 -11.64
N ASP A 246 15.25 -12.53 -11.99
CA ASP A 246 16.15 -13.41 -11.20
C ASP A 246 16.65 -12.77 -9.88
N GLY A 247 16.48 -11.45 -9.74
CA GLY A 247 16.99 -10.67 -8.61
C GLY A 247 18.51 -10.71 -8.47
N GLN A 248 19.01 -10.90 -7.24
CA GLN A 248 20.45 -10.92 -6.97
C GLN A 248 21.07 -12.24 -7.48
N MET A 249 22.03 -12.14 -8.41
CA MET A 249 22.58 -13.31 -9.13
C MET A 249 23.36 -14.29 -8.24
N LYS A 250 24.07 -13.78 -7.23
CA LYS A 250 24.84 -14.55 -6.24
C LYS A 250 24.51 -14.07 -4.82
N LYS A 251 24.68 -14.95 -3.84
CA LYS A 251 24.58 -14.68 -2.40
C LYS A 251 25.63 -15.49 -1.62
N THR A 252 26.81 -15.66 -2.23
CA THR A 252 27.90 -16.51 -1.76
C THR A 252 28.37 -16.08 -0.37
N ALA A 253 28.06 -16.87 0.65
CA ALA A 253 28.42 -16.63 2.04
C ALA A 253 29.55 -17.58 2.46
N SER A 254 30.60 -17.07 3.08
CA SER A 254 31.74 -17.90 3.48
C SER A 254 31.40 -18.67 4.75
N ASN A 255 31.65 -19.99 4.75
CA ASN A 255 31.54 -20.82 5.96
C ASN A 255 32.88 -20.95 6.72
N ALA A 256 33.87 -20.11 6.42
CA ALA A 256 35.21 -20.16 7.01
C ALA A 256 35.20 -20.12 8.55
N LYS A 257 34.27 -19.36 9.17
CA LYS A 257 34.10 -19.35 10.63
C LYS A 257 33.61 -20.70 11.16
N LEU A 258 32.57 -21.27 10.55
CA LEU A 258 32.07 -22.61 10.86
C LEU A 258 33.16 -23.68 10.66
N ARG A 259 33.93 -23.64 9.58
CA ARG A 259 35.00 -24.61 9.30
C ARG A 259 36.17 -24.55 10.28
N ARG A 260 36.42 -23.42 10.94
CA ARG A 260 37.38 -23.33 12.07
C ARG A 260 36.88 -24.05 13.32
N TYR A 261 35.58 -23.98 13.61
CA TYR A 261 34.96 -24.61 14.77
C TYR A 261 34.60 -26.08 14.57
N ARG A 262 34.21 -26.46 13.35
CA ARG A 262 33.66 -27.77 12.99
C ARG A 262 34.21 -28.22 11.61
N PRO A 263 35.53 -28.43 11.48
CA PRO A 263 36.14 -28.85 10.21
C PRO A 263 35.50 -30.15 9.69
N ASP A 264 35.37 -31.15 10.58
CA ASP A 264 34.87 -32.49 10.27
C ASP A 264 33.33 -32.60 10.09
N PHE A 265 32.60 -31.47 10.04
CA PHE A 265 31.16 -31.51 9.81
C PHE A 265 30.84 -31.78 8.33
N THR A 266 30.32 -32.98 8.07
CA THR A 266 29.83 -33.41 6.76
C THR A 266 28.36 -33.02 6.60
N PHE A 267 28.08 -32.19 5.59
CA PHE A 267 26.71 -31.89 5.17
C PHE A 267 26.12 -33.04 4.34
N THR A 268 24.81 -33.23 4.39
CA THR A 268 24.08 -34.17 3.52
C THR A 268 24.21 -33.72 2.06
N PRO A 269 24.80 -34.54 1.15
CA PRO A 269 24.97 -34.13 -0.25
C PRO A 269 23.63 -33.86 -0.93
N PHE A 270 23.51 -32.73 -1.63
CA PHE A 270 22.25 -32.21 -2.18
C PHE A 270 21.42 -33.27 -2.94
N HIS A 271 22.06 -34.03 -3.84
CA HIS A 271 21.43 -35.07 -4.65
C HIS A 271 21.02 -36.34 -3.89
N THR A 272 21.36 -36.47 -2.60
CA THR A 272 21.00 -37.64 -1.77
C THR A 272 19.78 -37.40 -0.89
N VAL A 273 19.23 -36.17 -0.87
CA VAL A 273 18.04 -35.83 -0.09
C VAL A 273 16.77 -36.42 -0.72
N PRO A 274 15.99 -37.27 -0.03
CA PRO A 274 14.75 -37.82 -0.58
C PRO A 274 13.67 -36.73 -0.67
N VAL A 275 13.25 -36.39 -1.89
CA VAL A 275 12.32 -35.27 -2.18
C VAL A 275 10.84 -35.70 -2.02
N PHE A 276 10.50 -36.42 -0.95
CA PHE A 276 9.16 -36.96 -0.70
C PHE A 276 8.81 -37.02 0.79
N PRO A 277 7.59 -36.65 1.24
CA PRO A 277 6.65 -35.66 0.70
C PRO A 277 6.70 -34.38 1.55
N SER A 278 7.90 -33.87 1.86
CA SER A 278 8.12 -32.63 2.60
C SER A 278 9.45 -32.01 2.19
N VAL A 279 9.44 -30.75 1.77
CA VAL A 279 10.65 -30.06 1.28
C VAL A 279 11.52 -29.65 2.47
N HIS A 280 12.56 -30.43 2.72
CA HIS A 280 13.54 -30.25 3.81
C HIS A 280 14.77 -29.41 3.40
N LEU A 281 14.82 -28.93 2.15
CA LEU A 281 15.92 -28.12 1.63
C LEU A 281 15.66 -26.62 1.85
N LEU A 282 16.67 -25.90 2.31
CA LEU A 282 16.65 -24.46 2.54
C LEU A 282 17.59 -23.77 1.55
N ALA A 283 17.08 -22.85 0.74
CA ALA A 283 17.88 -22.03 -0.18
C ALA A 283 18.35 -20.74 0.49
N LEU A 284 19.48 -20.15 0.06
CA LEU A 284 19.80 -18.76 0.41
C LEU A 284 19.00 -17.72 -0.41
N GLY A 285 17.67 -17.76 -0.37
CA GLY A 285 16.84 -16.69 -0.93
C GLY A 285 15.31 -16.94 -0.91
N PRO A 286 14.48 -15.86 -0.93
CA PRO A 286 13.04 -15.93 -0.64
C PRO A 286 12.18 -16.28 -1.89
N TRP A 287 12.55 -17.33 -2.63
CA TRP A 287 12.16 -17.46 -4.04
C TRP A 287 10.91 -18.30 -4.36
N TRP A 288 10.28 -19.01 -3.42
CA TRP A 288 8.95 -19.66 -3.57
C TRP A 288 7.95 -19.15 -2.44
N THR A 289 6.85 -19.83 -2.04
CA THR A 289 5.85 -19.54 -0.93
C THR A 289 4.72 -20.61 -0.78
N ALA A 290 4.61 -21.37 0.33
CA ALA A 290 4.03 -22.74 0.40
C ALA A 290 2.51 -23.03 0.26
N ARG A 291 2.16 -24.04 -0.59
CA ARG A 291 1.05 -25.02 -0.49
C ARG A 291 0.94 -26.01 -1.68
N SER A 292 0.89 -27.32 -1.39
CA SER A 292 0.14 -28.31 -2.19
C SER A 292 -1.27 -28.45 -1.59
N SER A 293 -2.32 -28.31 -2.41
CA SER A 293 -3.72 -28.36 -1.96
C SER A 293 -4.46 -29.42 -2.75
N GLY A 294 -4.56 -30.66 -2.23
CA GLY A 294 -5.15 -31.73 -3.05
C GLY A 294 -5.10 -33.17 -2.52
N LEU A 295 -5.42 -33.43 -1.26
CA LEU A 295 -5.85 -34.77 -0.84
C LEU A 295 -6.75 -34.68 0.40
N ALA A 296 -8.06 -34.83 0.19
CA ALA A 296 -9.06 -34.72 1.24
C ALA A 296 -9.35 -36.09 1.87
N VAL A 297 -9.06 -36.22 3.18
CA VAL A 297 -9.58 -37.32 4.00
C VAL A 297 -10.65 -36.75 4.92
N TRP A 298 -11.90 -37.16 4.70
CA TRP A 298 -13.06 -36.66 5.44
C TRP A 298 -13.10 -37.22 6.88
N ARG A 299 -13.32 -36.35 7.87
CA ARG A 299 -14.09 -36.72 9.07
C ARG A 299 -14.83 -35.52 9.68
N TRP A 300 -16.02 -35.82 10.19
CA TRP A 300 -17.03 -34.88 10.69
C TRP A 300 -16.83 -34.56 12.18
N SER A 301 -17.17 -33.33 12.59
CA SER A 301 -17.82 -33.04 13.88
C SER A 301 -18.51 -31.65 13.83
N GLN A 302 -19.52 -31.41 14.68
CA GLN A 302 -20.36 -30.19 14.66
C GLN A 302 -20.33 -29.39 15.96
N SER A 303 -20.41 -28.05 15.84
CA SER A 303 -21.21 -27.10 16.65
C SER A 303 -20.95 -25.69 16.09
N GLN A 304 -21.93 -24.89 15.66
CA GLN A 304 -22.99 -24.22 16.43
C GLN A 304 -22.49 -23.39 17.62
N TYR A 305 -22.37 -22.06 17.47
CA TYR A 305 -23.38 -21.07 17.91
C TYR A 305 -22.98 -19.62 17.57
N SER A 306 -23.97 -18.71 17.55
CA SER A 306 -23.82 -17.25 17.38
C SER A 306 -24.68 -16.51 18.46
N PRO A 307 -24.70 -15.17 18.55
CA PRO A 307 -24.54 -14.42 19.82
C PRO A 307 -25.85 -14.12 20.59
N PRO A 308 -25.76 -13.32 21.67
CA PRO A 308 -26.52 -12.06 21.64
C PRO A 308 -25.77 -10.80 22.15
N TYR A 309 -26.38 -9.64 21.90
CA TYR A 309 -25.96 -8.27 22.23
C TYR A 309 -26.28 -7.84 23.67
N THR A 310 -25.66 -6.75 24.17
CA THR A 310 -26.40 -5.52 24.60
C THR A 310 -25.47 -4.32 24.92
N CYS A 311 -26.06 -3.13 25.05
CA CYS A 311 -25.38 -1.82 25.18
C CYS A 311 -25.29 -1.31 26.62
N LEU A 312 -24.46 -0.28 26.85
CA LEU A 312 -24.69 0.76 27.86
C LEU A 312 -24.19 2.14 27.37
N ARG A 313 -24.49 3.23 28.10
CA ARG A 313 -24.56 4.61 27.54
C ARG A 313 -23.94 5.67 28.46
N SER A 314 -23.46 6.77 27.85
CA SER A 314 -23.51 8.17 28.34
C SER A 314 -22.62 8.65 29.52
N ALA A 315 -21.78 9.65 29.24
CA ALA A 315 -21.59 10.87 30.07
C ALA A 315 -21.10 12.06 29.20
N HIS A 316 -21.20 13.30 29.68
CA HIS A 316 -20.96 14.55 28.93
C HIS A 316 -19.76 15.38 29.42
N GLY A 317 -19.24 16.25 28.53
CA GLY A 317 -18.38 17.41 28.83
C GLY A 317 -16.94 17.29 28.30
N GLY A 318 -16.27 18.34 27.83
CA GLY A 318 -16.70 19.73 27.59
C GLY A 318 -15.52 20.62 27.13
N LEU A 319 -15.70 21.43 26.09
CA LEU A 319 -14.73 22.42 25.57
C LEU A 319 -14.59 23.63 26.53
N PRO A 320 -13.46 24.37 26.58
CA PRO A 320 -12.93 25.07 25.40
C PRO A 320 -11.39 25.29 25.25
N ASP A 321 -11.00 25.61 24.02
CA ASP A 321 -9.76 26.31 23.57
C ASP A 321 -9.91 27.86 23.77
N PRO A 322 -8.99 28.78 23.37
CA PRO A 322 -7.71 28.64 22.61
C PRO A 322 -6.48 29.43 23.18
N LEU A 323 -5.30 29.37 22.53
CA LEU A 323 -4.62 30.54 21.89
C LEU A 323 -3.14 30.33 21.39
N ALA A 324 -2.95 30.44 20.06
CA ALA A 324 -1.92 31.23 19.34
C ALA A 324 -0.37 30.98 19.41
N SER A 325 0.12 30.17 18.46
CA SER A 325 1.23 30.51 17.49
C SER A 325 2.69 30.69 17.99
N PRO A 326 3.73 30.94 17.14
CA PRO A 326 3.82 30.95 15.65
C PRO A 326 5.05 30.22 15.00
N PHE A 327 5.06 30.17 13.65
CA PHE A 327 6.16 29.78 12.71
C PHE A 327 6.61 28.29 12.66
N GLY A 328 6.90 27.72 11.46
CA GLY A 328 6.71 28.28 10.12
C GLY A 328 7.24 27.46 8.93
N VAL A 329 6.89 27.91 7.72
CA VAL A 329 7.39 27.52 6.38
C VAL A 329 7.13 26.08 5.91
N GLY A 330 6.06 25.90 5.11
CA GLY A 330 5.81 24.73 4.27
C GLY A 330 5.54 25.13 2.81
N LEU A 331 5.83 24.24 1.86
CA LEU A 331 5.59 24.43 0.43
C LEU A 331 4.10 24.52 0.11
N ARG A 332 3.70 25.49 -0.73
CA ARG A 332 2.30 25.67 -1.16
C ARG A 332 2.06 24.95 -2.49
N GLY A 333 1.33 23.85 -2.43
CA GLY A 333 0.69 23.21 -3.59
C GLY A 333 -0.80 22.99 -3.31
N ALA A 334 -1.65 23.26 -4.30
CA ALA A 334 -3.04 22.79 -4.45
C ALA A 334 -3.94 22.68 -3.18
N SER A 335 -3.98 23.69 -2.30
CA SER A 335 -5.06 23.80 -1.30
C SER A 335 -6.15 24.78 -1.77
N ALA A 336 -7.15 24.25 -2.47
CA ALA A 336 -8.30 25.02 -2.95
C ALA A 336 -9.32 25.25 -1.81
N ALA A 337 -9.21 26.41 -1.13
CA ALA A 337 -10.05 26.78 0.01
C ALA A 337 -11.47 27.19 -0.40
N LEU A 338 -12.29 26.22 -0.83
CA LEU A 338 -13.70 26.43 -1.16
C LEU A 338 -14.52 26.81 0.09
N ARG A 339 -15.27 27.92 -0.01
CA ARG A 339 -16.09 28.42 1.11
C ARG A 339 -17.38 27.60 1.28
N GLY A 340 -17.46 26.84 2.36
CA GLY A 340 -18.75 26.36 2.86
C GLY A 340 -19.61 27.53 3.38
N THR A 341 -20.53 28.04 2.56
CA THR A 341 -21.53 29.03 3.00
C THR A 341 -22.51 28.37 3.96
N GLY A 342 -22.61 28.89 5.18
CA GLY A 342 -23.47 28.32 6.23
C GLY A 342 -24.96 28.34 5.91
N TYR A 343 -25.73 27.53 6.66
CA TYR A 343 -27.17 27.33 6.48
C TYR A 343 -27.98 28.65 6.46
N GLY A 344 -28.46 29.01 5.27
CA GLY A 344 -29.58 29.93 5.07
C GLY A 344 -30.91 29.18 4.80
N PRO A 345 -32.05 29.89 4.75
CA PRO A 345 -33.31 29.32 4.26
C PRO A 345 -33.18 28.90 2.79
N PRO A 346 -34.07 28.01 2.27
CA PRO A 346 -33.87 27.35 0.98
C PRO A 346 -33.98 28.29 -0.23
N VAL A 347 -32.84 28.88 -0.62
CA VAL A 347 -32.66 29.55 -1.91
C VAL A 347 -32.71 28.49 -3.01
N PHE A 348 -33.74 28.51 -3.85
CA PHE A 348 -33.90 27.61 -4.98
C PHE A 348 -32.98 28.03 -6.14
N VAL A 349 -31.69 27.74 -5.98
CA VAL A 349 -30.72 27.73 -7.08
C VAL A 349 -31.25 26.87 -8.22
N CYS A 350 -31.36 27.43 -9.43
CA CYS A 350 -31.56 26.62 -10.63
C CYS A 350 -30.45 25.58 -10.73
N ARG A 351 -30.85 24.31 -10.76
CA ARG A 351 -29.94 23.16 -10.74
C ARG A 351 -28.93 23.31 -11.89
N PRO A 352 -27.62 23.34 -11.58
CA PRO A 352 -26.66 24.08 -12.38
C PRO A 352 -26.61 23.64 -13.83
N VAL A 353 -26.76 24.64 -14.69
CA VAL A 353 -26.18 24.66 -16.03
C VAL A 353 -24.66 24.47 -15.85
N PRO A 354 -23.97 23.65 -16.65
CA PRO A 354 -22.55 23.40 -16.43
C PRO A 354 -21.72 24.67 -16.50
N LEU A 355 -20.65 24.72 -15.69
CA LEU A 355 -19.79 25.88 -15.45
C LEU A 355 -19.45 26.64 -16.73
N LEU A 356 -19.47 27.97 -16.63
CA LEU A 356 -18.99 28.85 -17.69
C LEU A 356 -17.67 29.50 -17.30
N LEU A 357 -16.92 29.88 -18.32
CA LEU A 357 -15.71 30.67 -18.18
C LEU A 357 -15.97 32.12 -18.60
N SER A 358 -15.80 33.03 -17.65
CA SER A 358 -16.08 34.46 -17.84
C SER A 358 -14.79 35.29 -17.80
N ARG A 359 -14.68 36.31 -18.66
CA ARG A 359 -13.46 37.10 -18.85
C ARG A 359 -13.53 38.48 -18.20
N GLU A 360 -12.49 38.86 -17.46
CA GLU A 360 -12.33 40.22 -16.92
C GLU A 360 -11.84 41.24 -17.98
N SER A 361 -12.70 41.50 -18.97
CA SER A 361 -12.64 42.62 -19.94
C SER A 361 -11.57 42.59 -21.06
N GLN A 362 -11.70 43.59 -21.94
CA GLN A 362 -10.85 43.99 -23.09
C GLN A 362 -10.24 42.86 -23.94
N GLY A 363 -10.89 42.58 -25.09
CA GLY A 363 -10.40 41.67 -26.13
C GLY A 363 -11.35 41.58 -27.34
N ASP A 364 -10.80 41.30 -28.52
CA ASP A 364 -11.49 41.30 -29.82
C ASP A 364 -12.63 40.23 -29.89
N PRO A 365 -13.79 40.47 -30.55
CA PRO A 365 -14.99 39.63 -30.37
C PRO A 365 -15.05 38.32 -31.18
N SER A 366 -14.19 38.10 -32.19
CA SER A 366 -14.44 37.09 -33.23
C SER A 366 -13.68 35.77 -33.06
N ARG A 367 -14.42 34.71 -32.66
CA ARG A 367 -14.20 33.23 -32.83
C ARG A 367 -14.50 32.48 -31.53
N TYR A 368 -15.65 31.81 -31.38
CA TYR A 368 -15.81 30.64 -30.48
C TYR A 368 -16.95 29.73 -30.97
N LEU A 369 -16.78 28.40 -30.83
CA LEU A 369 -17.85 27.38 -30.94
C LEU A 369 -17.86 26.55 -29.63
N GLY A 370 -18.96 25.84 -29.38
CA GLY A 370 -19.20 25.14 -28.11
C GLY A 370 -18.39 23.85 -27.89
N CYS A 371 -18.22 23.50 -26.62
CA CYS A 371 -17.93 22.14 -26.18
C CYS A 371 -19.25 21.46 -25.78
N HIS A 372 -19.48 20.17 -26.10
CA HIS A 372 -20.72 19.44 -25.80
C HIS A 372 -21.04 19.25 -24.29
N THR A 373 -20.37 19.95 -23.39
CA THR A 373 -20.74 20.00 -21.96
C THR A 373 -20.46 21.35 -21.29
N VAL A 374 -19.93 22.36 -22.00
CA VAL A 374 -19.69 23.74 -21.46
C VAL A 374 -19.96 24.77 -22.56
N GLN A 375 -20.81 25.76 -22.26
CA GLN A 375 -21.07 26.91 -23.10
C GLN A 375 -20.13 28.08 -22.75
N TRP A 376 -19.95 28.98 -23.72
CA TRP A 376 -18.99 30.08 -23.67
C TRP A 376 -19.71 31.42 -23.79
N ILE A 377 -19.52 32.34 -22.82
CA ILE A 377 -20.08 33.69 -22.89
C ILE A 377 -19.03 34.73 -22.50
N LYS A 378 -18.67 35.59 -23.45
CA LYS A 378 -17.91 36.82 -23.19
C LYS A 378 -18.81 37.80 -22.42
N MET A 379 -18.67 37.85 -21.10
CA MET A 379 -19.53 38.66 -20.21
C MET A 379 -19.22 40.17 -20.23
N GLU A 380 -19.44 40.84 -21.36
CA GLU A 380 -19.51 42.30 -21.40
C GLU A 380 -20.91 42.79 -21.02
N LYS A 381 -21.11 42.99 -19.70
CA LYS A 381 -22.29 43.58 -19.00
C LYS A 381 -23.55 42.70 -18.85
N THR A 382 -23.65 42.04 -17.70
CA THR A 382 -24.83 41.93 -16.80
C THR A 382 -26.22 41.51 -17.31
N ASN A 383 -26.44 41.23 -18.60
CA ASN A 383 -27.75 40.82 -19.14
C ASN A 383 -27.67 39.42 -19.78
N VAL A 384 -27.41 38.39 -18.98
CA VAL A 384 -27.45 36.99 -19.42
C VAL A 384 -28.86 36.43 -19.22
N LYS A 385 -29.43 35.81 -20.27
CA LYS A 385 -30.74 35.15 -20.21
C LYS A 385 -30.59 33.64 -20.32
N LEU A 386 -31.23 32.93 -19.40
CA LEU A 386 -31.33 31.49 -19.43
C LEU A 386 -32.67 31.08 -20.03
N PHE A 387 -32.64 30.20 -21.02
CA PHE A 387 -33.82 29.60 -21.63
C PHE A 387 -33.98 28.18 -21.08
N VAL A 388 -35.01 28.03 -20.24
CA VAL A 388 -35.32 26.82 -19.48
C VAL A 388 -36.38 26.03 -20.24
N PHE A 389 -36.05 24.81 -20.67
CA PHE A 389 -36.93 23.98 -21.49
C PHE A 389 -37.71 23.00 -20.62
N LEU A 390 -39.04 23.10 -20.72
CA LEU A 390 -40.03 22.18 -20.17
C LEU A 390 -40.70 21.42 -21.31
N PHE A 391 -41.31 20.27 -20.99
CA PHE A 391 -41.87 19.32 -21.96
C PHE A 391 -42.90 19.88 -22.97
N LEU A 392 -43.44 21.07 -22.73
CA LEU A 392 -44.40 21.77 -23.61
C LEU A 392 -44.14 23.28 -23.76
N PHE A 393 -43.16 23.86 -23.05
CA PHE A 393 -42.97 25.32 -22.96
C PHE A 393 -41.51 25.72 -22.74
N VAL A 394 -41.11 26.90 -23.23
CA VAL A 394 -39.81 27.52 -22.92
C VAL A 394 -40.04 28.69 -21.98
N ILE A 395 -39.33 28.73 -20.86
CA ILE A 395 -39.34 29.85 -19.92
C ILE A 395 -38.03 30.63 -20.05
N THR A 396 -38.11 31.94 -20.17
CA THR A 396 -36.94 32.82 -20.07
C THR A 396 -36.76 33.23 -18.60
N ALA A 397 -35.60 32.98 -18.03
CA ALA A 397 -35.19 33.45 -16.71
C ALA A 397 -33.99 34.40 -16.84
N GLU A 398 -33.87 35.32 -15.90
CA GLU A 398 -32.68 36.16 -15.73
C GLU A 398 -31.64 35.42 -14.89
N ALA A 399 -30.38 35.45 -15.32
CA ALA A 399 -29.29 34.71 -14.68
C ALA A 399 -28.43 35.63 -13.79
N GLU A 400 -28.39 35.33 -12.50
CA GLU A 400 -27.40 35.85 -11.57
C GLU A 400 -26.11 35.03 -11.76
N VAL A 401 -25.04 35.70 -12.19
CA VAL A 401 -23.75 35.02 -12.45
C VAL A 401 -22.79 35.30 -11.30
N GLN A 402 -22.36 34.25 -10.61
CA GLN A 402 -21.41 34.32 -9.50
C GLN A 402 -20.05 33.80 -9.98
N ILE A 403 -19.08 34.72 -10.10
CA ILE A 403 -17.71 34.41 -10.54
C ILE A 403 -16.91 33.91 -9.35
N HIS A 404 -16.18 32.81 -9.52
CA HIS A 404 -15.33 32.21 -8.47
C HIS A 404 -14.04 33.02 -8.29
N SER A 405 -13.71 33.33 -7.03
CA SER A 405 -12.56 34.19 -6.68
C SER A 405 -11.20 33.47 -6.69
N ASP A 406 -11.17 32.18 -7.01
CA ASP A 406 -9.98 31.33 -7.04
C ASP A 406 -9.31 31.26 -8.43
N HIS A 407 -9.66 32.17 -9.35
CA HIS A 407 -9.02 32.27 -10.66
C HIS A 407 -7.55 32.75 -10.65
N PHE A 408 -6.94 33.01 -9.48
CA PHE A 408 -5.53 33.39 -9.29
C PHE A 408 -5.01 34.54 -10.20
N GLY A 409 -5.90 35.47 -10.59
CA GLY A 409 -5.57 36.60 -11.47
C GLY A 409 -5.50 36.24 -12.96
N PHE A 410 -5.88 35.03 -13.36
CA PHE A 410 -6.01 34.66 -14.77
C PHE A 410 -7.22 35.36 -15.42
N PRO A 411 -7.14 35.70 -16.73
CA PRO A 411 -8.19 36.46 -17.41
C PRO A 411 -9.57 35.81 -17.44
N PHE A 412 -9.64 34.47 -17.41
CA PHE A 412 -10.89 33.71 -17.36
C PHE A 412 -11.06 32.97 -16.03
N ALA A 413 -12.24 33.13 -15.42
CA ALA A 413 -12.62 32.54 -14.15
C ALA A 413 -13.81 31.59 -14.30
N ALA A 414 -13.87 30.56 -13.45
CA ALA A 414 -15.04 29.70 -13.27
C ALA A 414 -16.24 30.52 -12.77
N SER A 415 -17.45 30.19 -13.23
CA SER A 415 -18.67 30.90 -12.81
C SER A 415 -19.87 29.99 -12.73
N ASP A 416 -20.65 30.15 -11.65
CA ASP A 416 -21.99 29.58 -11.50
C ASP A 416 -23.03 30.53 -12.11
N MET A 417 -24.04 29.96 -12.77
CA MET A 417 -25.24 30.71 -13.19
C MET A 417 -26.44 30.27 -12.36
N LEU A 418 -26.74 31.06 -11.33
CA LEU A 418 -27.96 30.92 -10.56
C LEU A 418 -29.10 31.56 -11.35
N CYS A 419 -30.27 30.94 -11.33
CA CYS A 419 -31.50 31.56 -11.81
C CYS A 419 -32.58 31.32 -10.75
N HIS A 420 -33.52 32.25 -10.63
CA HIS A 420 -34.56 32.23 -9.59
C HIS A 420 -35.93 32.07 -10.25
N GLY A 421 -36.63 30.97 -9.98
CA GLY A 421 -37.94 30.72 -10.60
C GLY A 421 -38.62 29.41 -10.20
N VAL A 422 -39.95 29.43 -10.11
CA VAL A 422 -40.78 28.35 -9.54
C VAL A 422 -40.76 27.05 -10.37
N HIS A 423 -40.71 27.15 -11.69
CA HIS A 423 -40.86 25.99 -12.59
C HIS A 423 -39.56 25.21 -12.87
N THR A 424 -38.45 25.69 -12.32
CA THR A 424 -37.08 25.27 -12.67
C THR A 424 -36.72 23.88 -12.16
N GLN A 425 -37.42 23.41 -11.11
CA GLN A 425 -37.27 22.08 -10.53
C GLN A 425 -37.62 20.94 -11.51
N ILE A 426 -38.45 21.23 -12.52
CA ILE A 426 -39.02 20.25 -13.47
C ILE A 426 -38.19 20.21 -14.78
N ALA A 427 -37.43 21.27 -15.06
CA ALA A 427 -36.67 21.46 -16.29
C ALA A 427 -35.77 20.26 -16.65
N THR A 428 -35.68 19.93 -17.94
CA THR A 428 -34.80 18.86 -18.46
C THR A 428 -33.55 19.40 -19.12
N GLN A 429 -33.66 20.51 -19.82
CA GLN A 429 -32.60 21.14 -20.59
C GLN A 429 -32.63 22.66 -20.41
N VAL A 430 -31.47 23.26 -20.67
CA VAL A 430 -31.19 24.68 -20.50
C VAL A 430 -30.27 25.14 -21.63
N ALA A 431 -30.51 26.34 -22.17
CA ALA A 431 -29.62 27.01 -23.10
C ALA A 431 -29.35 28.43 -22.60
N ILE A 432 -28.14 28.93 -22.79
CA ILE A 432 -27.71 30.23 -22.28
C ILE A 432 -27.45 31.17 -23.45
N SER A 433 -27.97 32.40 -23.39
CA SER A 433 -27.81 33.37 -24.47
C SER A 433 -27.72 34.81 -23.94
N THR A 434 -26.85 35.61 -24.56
CA THR A 434 -26.79 37.08 -24.40
C THR A 434 -27.81 37.80 -25.28
N SER A 435 -28.42 37.09 -26.24
CA SER A 435 -29.50 37.61 -27.09
C SER A 435 -30.88 37.34 -26.48
N ALA A 436 -31.80 38.27 -26.66
CA ALA A 436 -33.14 38.21 -26.06
C ALA A 436 -34.16 37.37 -26.85
N ASN A 437 -33.75 36.66 -27.91
CA ASN A 437 -34.67 36.06 -28.89
C ASN A 437 -34.46 34.54 -29.01
N ILE A 438 -35.54 33.78 -28.83
CA ILE A 438 -35.53 32.29 -28.80
C ILE A 438 -35.18 31.69 -30.17
N SER A 439 -35.43 32.43 -31.27
CA SER A 439 -35.22 31.99 -32.66
C SER A 439 -33.79 31.56 -33.01
N ASN A 440 -32.81 31.91 -32.17
CA ASN A 440 -31.38 31.72 -32.44
C ASN A 440 -30.78 30.54 -31.65
N ILE A 441 -31.61 29.78 -30.91
CA ILE A 441 -31.17 28.64 -30.09
C ILE A 441 -31.34 27.37 -30.93
N HIS A 442 -30.25 26.69 -31.26
CA HIS A 442 -30.28 25.42 -31.97
C HIS A 442 -30.35 24.24 -30.99
N THR A 443 -30.74 23.06 -31.47
CA THR A 443 -30.81 21.84 -30.63
C THR A 443 -29.46 21.47 -30.02
N GLU A 444 -28.36 21.89 -30.65
CA GLU A 444 -26.98 21.68 -30.20
C GLU A 444 -26.59 22.58 -29.00
N ASP A 445 -27.35 23.66 -28.76
CA ASP A 445 -27.16 24.58 -27.62
C ASP A 445 -27.86 24.11 -26.33
N LEU A 446 -28.55 22.96 -26.35
CA LEU A 446 -29.36 22.45 -25.24
C LEU A 446 -28.56 21.58 -24.28
N LEU A 447 -28.12 22.16 -23.17
CA LEU A 447 -27.38 21.48 -22.10
C LEU A 447 -28.34 20.71 -21.17
N PRO A 448 -28.12 19.41 -20.88
CA PRO A 448 -29.01 18.62 -20.02
C PRO A 448 -28.73 18.83 -18.52
N ILE A 449 -29.78 19.03 -17.72
CA ILE A 449 -29.67 19.14 -16.25
C ILE A 449 -29.47 17.73 -15.66
N LYS A 450 -28.24 17.42 -15.22
CA LYS A 450 -27.86 16.09 -14.71
C LYS A 450 -28.23 15.86 -13.24
N ASN A 451 -28.00 16.82 -12.36
CA ASN A 451 -28.12 16.66 -10.90
C ASN A 451 -29.55 16.88 -10.37
N LYS A 452 -30.48 16.05 -10.87
CA LYS A 452 -31.87 16.05 -10.39
C LYS A 452 -31.98 15.30 -9.06
N VAL A 453 -32.61 15.93 -8.06
CA VAL A 453 -32.78 15.35 -6.72
C VAL A 453 -33.68 14.10 -6.79
N THR A 454 -33.13 12.93 -6.46
CA THR A 454 -33.84 11.65 -6.39
C THR A 454 -33.85 11.09 -4.97
N HIS A 455 -34.94 11.35 -4.23
CA HIS A 455 -35.11 11.01 -2.81
C HIS A 455 -35.31 9.50 -2.51
N LYS A 456 -34.40 8.61 -2.94
CA LYS A 456 -34.46 7.17 -2.62
C LYS A 456 -33.13 6.56 -2.18
N SER A 457 -32.05 6.81 -2.91
CA SER A 457 -30.69 6.41 -2.54
C SER A 457 -29.68 7.15 -3.42
N PHE A 458 -28.42 7.21 -2.99
CA PHE A 458 -27.32 7.53 -3.88
C PHE A 458 -27.08 6.36 -4.85
N LYS A 459 -26.54 6.66 -6.04
CA LYS A 459 -26.13 5.68 -7.06
C LYS A 459 -24.75 5.10 -6.72
N PHE A 460 -23.87 5.91 -6.12
CA PHE A 460 -22.54 5.53 -5.68
C PHE A 460 -22.34 5.92 -4.20
N ASN A 461 -21.68 5.06 -3.42
CA ASN A 461 -21.31 5.39 -2.04
C ASN A 461 -20.08 6.31 -2.01
N PHE A 462 -19.13 6.11 -2.94
CA PHE A 462 -17.88 6.87 -2.99
C PHE A 462 -17.45 7.10 -4.44
N THR A 463 -17.12 8.36 -4.77
CA THR A 463 -16.63 8.78 -6.08
C THR A 463 -15.35 9.60 -5.95
N VAL A 464 -14.41 9.40 -6.88
CA VAL A 464 -13.21 10.24 -7.01
C VAL A 464 -13.32 11.10 -8.27
N CYS A 465 -13.08 12.40 -8.12
CA CYS A 465 -12.89 13.36 -9.19
C CYS A 465 -11.40 13.57 -9.39
N ILE A 466 -10.86 13.04 -10.49
CA ILE A 466 -9.47 13.26 -10.89
C ILE A 466 -9.42 14.50 -11.80
N SER A 467 -8.35 15.27 -11.67
CA SER A 467 -8.10 16.45 -12.49
C SER A 467 -7.82 16.13 -13.97
N ASN A 468 -7.37 17.13 -14.74
CA ASN A 468 -7.28 17.05 -16.19
C ASN A 468 -6.09 16.20 -16.65
N LEU A 469 -6.32 15.26 -17.57
CA LEU A 469 -5.26 14.64 -18.36
C LEU A 469 -4.86 15.60 -19.49
N PHE A 470 -3.61 16.06 -19.46
CA PHE A 470 -3.04 17.02 -20.40
C PHE A 470 -1.73 16.53 -21.04
N GLU A 471 -1.26 17.24 -22.07
CA GLU A 471 0.02 17.04 -22.76
C GLU A 471 0.34 15.61 -23.23
N GLY A 472 -0.70 14.81 -23.52
CA GLY A 472 -0.52 13.44 -23.98
C GLY A 472 -0.08 12.48 -22.87
N TYR A 473 -0.41 12.78 -21.60
CA TYR A 473 -0.10 11.95 -20.44
C TYR A 473 -0.33 10.45 -20.71
N ASN A 474 0.71 9.64 -20.55
CA ASN A 474 0.73 8.21 -20.91
C ASN A 474 1.38 7.34 -19.82
N ASN A 475 1.34 7.77 -18.54
CA ASN A 475 1.88 6.95 -17.44
C ASN A 475 0.89 5.83 -17.06
N VAL A 476 0.81 4.82 -17.93
CA VAL A 476 -0.10 3.67 -17.82
C VAL A 476 0.07 2.95 -16.48
N LEU A 477 1.30 2.77 -15.99
CA LEU A 477 1.57 2.05 -14.75
C LEU A 477 1.02 2.78 -13.52
N GLN A 478 1.29 4.08 -13.39
CA GLN A 478 0.75 4.91 -12.31
C GLN A 478 -0.78 4.96 -12.37
N PHE A 479 -1.37 5.09 -13.56
CA PHE A 479 -2.82 5.05 -13.74
C PHE A 479 -3.44 3.73 -13.24
N VAL A 480 -2.88 2.57 -13.61
CA VAL A 480 -3.34 1.25 -13.11
C VAL A 480 -3.19 1.18 -11.59
N GLN A 481 -2.03 1.58 -11.05
CA GLN A 481 -1.78 1.55 -9.61
C GLN A 481 -2.80 2.38 -8.82
N THR A 482 -3.09 3.60 -9.28
CA THR A 482 -4.07 4.49 -8.64
C THR A 482 -5.51 3.96 -8.76
N VAL A 483 -5.93 3.47 -9.93
CA VAL A 483 -7.29 2.93 -10.13
C VAL A 483 -7.53 1.63 -9.36
N GLU A 484 -6.58 0.68 -9.37
CA GLU A 484 -6.71 -0.56 -8.59
C GLU A 484 -6.60 -0.31 -7.08
N MET A 485 -5.82 0.69 -6.63
CA MET A 485 -5.83 1.11 -5.22
C MET A 485 -7.18 1.72 -4.83
N TYR A 486 -7.77 2.58 -5.66
CA TYR A 486 -9.11 3.10 -5.40
C TYR A 486 -10.17 2.00 -5.36
N LYS A 487 -10.08 0.97 -6.21
CA LYS A 487 -10.92 -0.24 -6.14
C LYS A 487 -10.79 -0.97 -4.80
N LEU A 488 -9.56 -1.18 -4.31
CA LEU A 488 -9.30 -1.77 -2.98
C LEU A 488 -9.81 -0.90 -1.83
N LEU A 489 -9.71 0.43 -1.97
CA LEU A 489 -10.22 1.42 -0.99
C LEU A 489 -11.73 1.67 -1.06
N GLY A 490 -12.49 0.87 -1.84
CA GLY A 490 -13.95 0.90 -1.88
C GLY A 490 -14.56 2.02 -2.73
N VAL A 491 -13.78 2.65 -3.60
CA VAL A 491 -14.28 3.60 -4.60
C VAL A 491 -15.07 2.86 -5.68
N GLN A 492 -16.24 3.38 -6.03
CA GLN A 492 -17.16 2.74 -6.98
C GLN A 492 -17.23 3.47 -8.33
N HIS A 493 -16.75 4.71 -8.40
CA HIS A 493 -16.80 5.54 -9.60
C HIS A 493 -15.64 6.53 -9.59
N ILE A 494 -15.04 6.77 -10.75
CA ILE A 494 -13.94 7.69 -10.96
C ILE A 494 -14.29 8.55 -12.17
N VAL A 495 -14.34 9.87 -12.02
CA VAL A 495 -14.55 10.81 -13.13
C VAL A 495 -13.20 11.42 -13.51
N ILE A 496 -12.90 11.43 -14.82
CA ILE A 496 -11.62 11.93 -15.34
C ILE A 496 -11.89 12.82 -16.56
N TYR A 497 -11.25 13.99 -16.60
CA TYR A 497 -11.39 14.96 -17.68
C TYR A 497 -10.22 14.83 -18.65
N ASN A 498 -10.47 14.41 -19.88
CA ASN A 498 -9.44 14.17 -20.88
C ASN A 498 -9.36 15.34 -21.87
N MET A 499 -8.29 16.13 -21.78
CA MET A 499 -7.89 17.10 -22.81
C MET A 499 -6.99 16.41 -23.84
N SER A 500 -5.95 15.71 -23.37
CA SER A 500 -5.05 14.92 -24.19
C SER A 500 -4.34 13.84 -23.37
N CYS A 501 -4.43 12.59 -23.79
CA CYS A 501 -3.68 11.46 -23.23
C CYS A 501 -2.98 10.65 -24.33
N GLY A 502 -1.99 9.85 -23.96
CA GLY A 502 -1.26 9.00 -24.89
C GLY A 502 -2.05 7.79 -25.40
N PRO A 503 -1.57 7.14 -26.48
CA PRO A 503 -2.31 6.09 -27.18
C PRO A 503 -2.45 4.79 -26.38
N ASP A 504 -1.65 4.58 -25.33
CA ASP A 504 -1.72 3.38 -24.51
C ASP A 504 -2.61 3.59 -23.29
N LEU A 505 -2.55 4.79 -22.70
CA LEU A 505 -3.51 5.19 -21.69
C LEU A 505 -4.94 5.28 -22.26
N GLU A 506 -5.13 5.76 -23.50
CA GLU A 506 -6.46 5.76 -24.12
C GLU A 506 -7.05 4.33 -24.22
N LYS A 507 -6.25 3.32 -24.61
CA LYS A 507 -6.68 1.91 -24.63
C LYS A 507 -7.13 1.42 -23.24
N LEU A 508 -6.40 1.82 -22.19
CA LEU A 508 -6.67 1.47 -20.79
C LEU A 508 -7.90 2.21 -20.23
N LEU A 509 -8.05 3.50 -20.53
CA LEU A 509 -9.22 4.31 -20.19
C LEU A 509 -10.49 3.67 -20.77
N GLN A 510 -10.45 3.25 -22.03
CA GLN A 510 -11.57 2.53 -22.65
C GLN A 510 -11.80 1.12 -22.04
N HIS A 511 -10.81 0.50 -21.40
CA HIS A 511 -11.01 -0.73 -20.61
C HIS A 511 -11.80 -0.44 -19.32
N TYR A 512 -11.33 0.50 -18.49
CA TYR A 512 -12.00 0.85 -17.24
C TYR A 512 -13.39 1.48 -17.44
N LYS A 513 -13.60 2.17 -18.56
CA LYS A 513 -14.93 2.64 -19.00
C LYS A 513 -15.89 1.51 -19.38
N ARG A 514 -15.38 0.36 -19.86
CA ARG A 514 -16.19 -0.86 -20.09
C ARG A 514 -16.41 -1.68 -18.82
N GLU A 515 -15.47 -1.66 -17.87
CA GLU A 515 -15.69 -2.20 -16.51
C GLU A 515 -16.76 -1.38 -15.76
N GLY A 516 -16.95 -0.11 -16.13
CA GLY A 516 -17.99 0.78 -15.61
C GLY A 516 -17.55 1.64 -14.42
N ILE A 517 -16.27 1.58 -14.05
CA ILE A 517 -15.70 2.36 -12.94
C ILE A 517 -15.20 3.75 -13.37
N VAL A 518 -14.71 3.93 -14.60
CA VAL A 518 -14.20 5.23 -15.08
C VAL A 518 -15.19 5.91 -16.04
N GLU A 519 -15.69 7.09 -15.66
CA GLU A 519 -16.36 8.04 -16.56
C GLU A 519 -15.33 9.00 -17.16
N ILE A 520 -15.07 8.86 -18.47
CA ILE A 520 -14.23 9.80 -19.22
C ILE A 520 -15.10 10.96 -19.73
N VAL A 521 -14.80 12.17 -19.28
CA VAL A 521 -15.39 13.43 -19.78
C VAL A 521 -14.42 14.07 -20.78
N SER A 522 -14.90 14.47 -21.96
CA SER A 522 -14.07 15.14 -22.95
C SER A 522 -13.90 16.62 -22.58
N TRP A 523 -12.65 17.10 -22.50
CA TRP A 523 -12.31 18.47 -22.12
C TRP A 523 -11.28 19.11 -23.08
N PRO A 524 -11.63 19.31 -24.38
CA PRO A 524 -10.74 19.88 -25.40
C PRO A 524 -10.64 21.41 -25.27
N ILE A 525 -10.27 21.88 -24.08
CA ILE A 525 -10.22 23.29 -23.67
C ILE A 525 -9.14 24.08 -24.43
N ASP A 526 -8.07 23.39 -24.83
CA ASP A 526 -6.94 23.81 -25.66
C ASP A 526 -7.32 24.28 -27.07
N LYS A 527 -8.51 23.89 -27.55
CA LYS A 527 -9.03 24.31 -28.87
C LYS A 527 -9.76 25.65 -28.84
N PHE A 528 -9.96 26.20 -27.64
CA PHE A 528 -10.76 27.40 -27.42
C PHE A 528 -9.98 28.46 -26.65
N LEU A 529 -9.35 28.09 -25.53
CA LEU A 529 -8.45 28.97 -24.77
C LEU A 529 -7.00 28.44 -24.84
N ASN A 530 -6.06 29.22 -24.32
CA ASN A 530 -4.71 28.79 -23.99
C ASN A 530 -4.59 28.55 -22.46
N PRO A 531 -4.81 27.31 -21.95
CA PRO A 531 -4.66 27.02 -20.53
C PRO A 531 -3.21 27.21 -20.09
N SER A 532 -3.01 27.76 -18.89
CA SER A 532 -1.68 27.92 -18.32
C SER A 532 -1.05 26.58 -17.97
N LYS A 533 0.27 26.47 -18.17
CA LYS A 533 1.06 25.31 -17.71
C LYS A 533 1.43 25.36 -16.24
N GLY A 534 1.14 26.47 -15.54
CA GLY A 534 1.47 26.66 -14.13
C GLY A 534 0.41 27.47 -13.36
N TRP A 535 0.60 27.56 -12.06
CA TRP A 535 -0.35 28.19 -11.13
C TRP A 535 -0.17 29.72 -11.02
N ASN A 536 1.02 30.25 -11.29
CA ASN A 536 1.30 31.68 -11.22
C ASN A 536 1.09 32.36 -12.59
N PHE A 537 0.09 33.24 -12.67
CA PHE A 537 -0.22 34.01 -13.88
C PHE A 537 0.96 34.88 -14.35
N VAL A 538 1.74 35.46 -13.44
CA VAL A 538 2.86 36.37 -13.77
C VAL A 538 4.04 35.62 -14.41
N GLU A 539 4.24 34.35 -14.03
CA GLU A 539 5.35 33.51 -14.52
C GLU A 539 4.99 32.74 -15.80
N HIS A 540 3.74 32.29 -15.92
CA HIS A 540 3.32 31.36 -16.98
C HIS A 540 2.36 31.96 -18.02
N GLY A 541 1.62 33.01 -17.68
CA GLY A 541 0.58 33.60 -18.54
C GLY A 541 -0.49 32.60 -18.99
N GLY A 542 -1.21 32.96 -20.05
CA GLY A 542 -2.35 32.19 -20.57
C GLY A 542 -3.70 32.71 -20.09
N ASP A 543 -4.77 32.10 -20.61
CA ASP A 543 -6.16 32.55 -20.39
C ASP A 543 -6.76 32.02 -19.09
N LEU A 544 -6.37 30.81 -18.67
CA LEU A 544 -7.04 30.03 -17.64
C LEU A 544 -6.04 29.35 -16.70
N HIS A 545 -6.31 29.40 -15.39
CA HIS A 545 -5.45 28.83 -14.35
C HIS A 545 -5.17 27.31 -14.57
N TYR A 546 -3.89 26.94 -14.49
CA TYR A 546 -3.33 25.59 -14.41
C TYR A 546 -4.16 24.47 -15.08
N TYR A 547 -3.97 24.31 -16.40
CA TYR A 547 -4.66 23.36 -17.29
C TYR A 547 -6.20 23.37 -17.23
N GLY A 548 -6.82 24.37 -16.58
CA GLY A 548 -8.25 24.44 -16.33
C GLY A 548 -8.76 23.48 -15.25
N GLN A 549 -7.91 23.00 -14.34
CA GLN A 549 -8.28 22.02 -13.30
C GLN A 549 -9.44 22.50 -12.39
N LEU A 550 -9.46 23.78 -12.01
CA LEU A 550 -10.50 24.33 -11.11
C LEU A 550 -11.91 24.21 -11.71
N VAL A 551 -12.03 24.37 -13.03
CA VAL A 551 -13.31 24.31 -13.76
C VAL A 551 -13.86 22.89 -13.76
N THR A 552 -13.00 21.90 -13.98
CA THR A 552 -13.40 20.50 -14.11
C THR A 552 -13.62 19.84 -12.76
N LEU A 553 -12.84 20.19 -11.74
CA LEU A 553 -13.13 19.78 -10.35
C LEU A 553 -14.50 20.30 -9.89
N ASN A 554 -14.84 21.57 -10.17
CA ASN A 554 -16.16 22.12 -9.88
C ASN A 554 -17.29 21.44 -10.70
N GLU A 555 -17.12 21.22 -12.02
CA GLU A 555 -18.12 20.46 -12.81
C GLU A 555 -18.29 19.03 -12.26
N CYS A 556 -17.24 18.42 -11.73
CA CYS A 556 -17.29 17.09 -11.14
C CYS A 556 -18.09 17.04 -9.82
N ILE A 557 -17.97 18.07 -8.97
CA ILE A 557 -18.83 18.21 -7.78
C ILE A 557 -20.30 18.27 -8.21
N TYR A 558 -20.63 19.18 -9.13
CA TYR A 558 -22.02 19.36 -9.56
C TYR A 558 -22.57 18.16 -10.35
N ARG A 559 -21.74 17.45 -11.12
CA ARG A 559 -22.08 16.20 -11.82
C ARG A 559 -22.45 15.09 -10.84
N ASN A 560 -21.71 14.94 -9.75
CA ASN A 560 -21.91 13.89 -8.76
C ASN A 560 -22.90 14.27 -7.65
N MET A 561 -23.30 15.54 -7.55
CA MET A 561 -24.34 16.01 -6.64
C MET A 561 -25.63 15.18 -6.80
N TYR A 562 -26.11 14.62 -5.68
CA TYR A 562 -27.20 13.65 -5.56
C TYR A 562 -26.98 12.27 -6.23
N GLN A 563 -25.90 12.07 -7.00
CA GLN A 563 -25.51 10.73 -7.48
C GLN A 563 -24.61 9.99 -6.48
N SER A 564 -23.72 10.70 -5.78
CA SER A 564 -22.72 10.11 -4.90
C SER A 564 -22.90 10.57 -3.45
N LYS A 565 -22.75 9.66 -2.48
CA LYS A 565 -22.81 9.99 -1.04
C LYS A 565 -21.57 10.78 -0.59
N TYR A 566 -20.39 10.32 -1.01
CA TYR A 566 -19.11 11.01 -0.81
C TYR A 566 -18.43 11.26 -2.15
N VAL A 567 -17.80 12.43 -2.27
CA VAL A 567 -16.99 12.84 -3.43
C VAL A 567 -15.62 13.32 -2.91
N LEU A 568 -14.55 12.71 -3.42
CA LEU A 568 -13.17 13.13 -3.18
C LEU A 568 -12.64 13.86 -4.43
N LEU A 569 -11.98 15.01 -4.23
CA LEU A 569 -11.16 15.67 -5.24
C LEU A 569 -9.70 15.29 -4.97
N ASN A 570 -8.97 14.74 -5.96
CA ASN A 570 -7.57 14.34 -5.79
C ASN A 570 -6.84 14.35 -7.13
N ASP A 571 -5.53 14.58 -7.13
CA ASP A 571 -4.70 14.31 -8.31
C ASP A 571 -4.39 12.80 -8.46
N ILE A 572 -3.93 12.39 -9.64
CA ILE A 572 -3.79 10.95 -9.99
C ILE A 572 -2.54 10.28 -9.40
N ASP A 573 -1.57 11.08 -8.97
CA ASP A 573 -0.37 10.66 -8.25
C ASP A 573 -0.52 10.76 -6.71
N GLU A 574 -1.66 11.25 -6.23
CA GLU A 574 -2.02 11.32 -4.81
C GLU A 574 -3.03 10.21 -4.44
N ILE A 575 -2.87 9.61 -3.24
CA ILE A 575 -3.79 8.60 -2.70
C ILE A 575 -3.93 8.80 -1.19
N ILE A 576 -5.16 8.98 -0.71
CA ILE A 576 -5.48 9.02 0.72
C ILE A 576 -5.60 7.57 1.24
N MET A 577 -4.70 7.19 2.15
CA MET A 577 -4.68 5.86 2.77
C MET A 577 -5.18 5.93 4.23
N PRO A 578 -6.35 5.36 4.58
CA PRO A 578 -6.81 5.32 5.96
C PRO A 578 -5.91 4.44 6.84
N TYR A 579 -5.42 4.97 7.96
CA TYR A 579 -4.54 4.22 8.89
C TYR A 579 -5.33 3.39 9.92
N LYS A 580 -6.55 3.80 10.27
CA LYS A 580 -7.41 3.12 11.27
C LYS A 580 -8.54 2.28 10.64
N HIS A 581 -8.81 2.45 9.35
CA HIS A 581 -9.98 1.91 8.66
C HIS A 581 -9.56 1.05 7.46
N ALA A 582 -10.37 0.06 7.10
CA ALA A 582 -10.04 -0.84 5.99
C ALA A 582 -10.24 -0.22 4.58
N ASN A 583 -10.98 0.88 4.48
CA ASN A 583 -11.34 1.53 3.21
C ASN A 583 -11.84 2.98 3.45
N LEU A 584 -11.99 3.76 2.37
CA LEU A 584 -12.42 5.16 2.43
C LEU A 584 -13.89 5.34 2.88
N PRO A 585 -14.86 4.52 2.45
CA PRO A 585 -16.24 4.60 2.97
C PRO A 585 -16.36 4.51 4.49
N LEU A 586 -15.65 3.58 5.14
CA LEU A 586 -15.68 3.44 6.59
C LEU A 586 -15.05 4.64 7.32
N LEU A 587 -13.94 5.18 6.79
CA LEU A 587 -13.33 6.41 7.31
C LEU A 587 -14.33 7.58 7.27
N MET A 588 -15.02 7.77 6.14
CA MET A 588 -15.99 8.86 6.00
C MET A 588 -17.29 8.63 6.79
N GLU A 589 -17.68 7.39 7.05
CA GLU A 589 -18.84 7.09 7.90
C GLU A 589 -18.56 7.39 9.38
N ASP A 590 -17.34 7.13 9.88
CA ASP A 590 -16.95 7.52 11.24
C ASP A 590 -16.74 9.04 11.35
N LEU A 591 -16.03 9.68 10.41
CA LEU A 591 -15.85 11.14 10.39
C LEU A 591 -17.18 11.90 10.32
N GLN A 592 -18.15 11.40 9.56
CA GLN A 592 -19.48 12.02 9.50
C GLN A 592 -20.31 11.79 10.77
N GLN A 593 -20.09 10.71 11.51
CA GLN A 593 -20.71 10.47 12.82
C GLN A 593 -20.12 11.38 13.91
N GLU A 594 -18.80 11.58 13.91
CA GLU A 594 -18.13 12.52 14.83
C GLU A 594 -18.46 13.99 14.50
N HIS A 595 -18.66 14.31 13.22
CA HIS A 595 -18.86 15.67 12.72
C HIS A 595 -20.13 15.82 11.85
N ILE A 596 -21.29 15.54 12.46
CA ILE A 596 -22.62 15.48 11.80
C ILE A 596 -22.96 16.72 10.94
N THR A 597 -22.52 17.92 11.33
CA THR A 597 -22.82 19.18 10.61
C THR A 597 -21.75 19.59 9.59
N VAL A 598 -20.68 18.81 9.43
CA VAL A 598 -19.59 19.10 8.49
C VAL A 598 -19.88 18.47 7.14
N GLY A 599 -19.96 19.30 6.09
CA GLY A 599 -20.19 18.86 4.70
C GLY A 599 -18.94 18.80 3.82
N VAL A 600 -17.78 19.25 4.32
CA VAL A 600 -16.48 19.22 3.63
C VAL A 600 -15.40 18.89 4.65
N PHE A 601 -14.60 17.86 4.35
CA PHE A 601 -13.43 17.49 5.13
C PHE A 601 -12.18 17.85 4.34
N LEU A 602 -11.24 18.56 4.97
CA LEU A 602 -9.95 18.90 4.37
C LEU A 602 -8.90 17.95 4.92
N ILE A 603 -8.02 17.45 4.04
CA ILE A 603 -6.93 16.54 4.39
C ILE A 603 -5.62 17.26 4.06
N GLU A 604 -4.72 17.33 5.05
CA GLU A 604 -3.44 18.00 4.90
C GLU A 604 -2.43 17.04 4.24
N ASN A 605 -1.92 17.40 3.06
CA ASN A 605 -0.86 16.65 2.40
C ASN A 605 0.52 17.07 2.95
N HIS A 606 1.27 16.09 3.49
CA HIS A 606 2.63 16.28 4.00
C HIS A 606 3.65 15.70 3.03
N ILE A 607 4.25 16.56 2.19
CA ILE A 607 5.33 16.17 1.29
C ILE A 607 6.63 16.00 2.10
N PHE A 608 6.91 14.77 2.53
CA PHE A 608 8.18 14.42 3.15
C PHE A 608 9.33 14.56 2.14
N PRO A 609 10.37 15.36 2.42
CA PRO A 609 11.51 15.49 1.51
C PRO A 609 12.25 14.16 1.39
N LYS A 610 12.60 13.76 0.16
CA LYS A 610 13.35 12.52 -0.12
C LYS A 610 14.78 12.53 0.43
N THR A 611 15.25 13.67 0.93
CA THR A 611 16.61 13.90 1.43
C THR A 611 16.59 14.52 2.83
N GLN A 612 16.54 13.66 3.85
CA GLN A 612 17.01 13.97 5.22
C GLN A 612 18.26 13.16 5.60
N CYS A 613 19.04 12.74 4.58
CA CYS A 613 20.34 12.08 4.73
C CYS A 613 21.44 12.81 3.93
N GLU A 614 21.33 14.12 3.77
CA GLU A 614 22.47 14.98 3.42
C GLU A 614 22.69 15.94 4.58
N GLU A 615 23.85 15.85 5.23
CA GLU A 615 24.24 16.74 6.32
C GLU A 615 24.50 18.14 5.77
N THR A 616 23.94 19.17 6.42
CA THR A 616 24.25 20.57 6.12
C THR A 616 25.72 20.88 6.43
N ARG A 617 26.41 21.45 5.44
CA ARG A 617 27.73 22.10 5.58
C ARG A 617 27.63 23.46 6.27
#